data_AF-A0A1H1S9J7-F1
#
_entry.id   AF-A0A1H1S9J7-F1
#
_cell.length_a   1.000
_cell.length_b   1.000
_cell.length_c   1.000
_cell.angle_alpha   90.00
_cell.angle_beta   90.00
_cell.angle_gamma   90.00
#
_symmetry.space_group_name_H-M   'P 1'
#
loop_
_entity.id
_entity.type
_entity.pdbx_description
1 polymer ?
#
loop_
_entity_poly.entity_id
_entity_poly.type
_entity_poly.pdbx_seq_one_letter_code
_entity_poly.pdbx_strand_id
1 'polypeptide(L)'
;MRWFNKGKRGEIWDNITLPIPDDLEAARKIREICNAAVSSAEITAGQFGREETKAASREAQRYKRAARVAMEIAIKMTDNLVRDAAVCQIVVLCMKAKDLKTAGILFRAVQEPSIREDLLNEHPVLRQGD
;
A
#
# COMPACT_ATOMS: atom_id res chain seq x y z
N MET A 1 -15.19 -37.65 6.98
CA MET A 1 -14.27 -36.55 7.33
C MET A 1 -13.91 -35.80 6.06
N ARG A 2 -14.29 -34.53 5.94
CA ARG A 2 -13.97 -33.72 4.76
C ARG A 2 -13.53 -32.34 5.23
N TRP A 3 -12.27 -32.25 5.62
CA TRP A 3 -11.67 -30.99 6.04
C TRP A 3 -11.26 -30.19 4.80
N PHE A 4 -12.01 -29.12 4.60
CA PHE A 4 -11.74 -27.93 3.81
C PHE A 4 -10.37 -27.90 3.11
N ASN A 5 -10.35 -28.35 1.87
CA ASN A 5 -9.38 -27.84 0.91
C ASN A 5 -9.80 -26.40 0.59
N LYS A 6 -9.48 -25.45 1.48
CA LYS A 6 -9.53 -24.02 1.18
C LYS A 6 -8.43 -23.79 0.15
N GLY A 7 -8.73 -24.06 -1.13
CA GLY A 7 -7.93 -23.59 -2.23
C GLY A 7 -7.62 -22.12 -1.98
N LYS A 8 -6.33 -21.75 -2.11
CA LYS A 8 -5.83 -20.39 -1.88
C LYS A 8 -6.82 -19.43 -2.55
N ARG A 9 -7.61 -18.70 -1.75
CA ARG A 9 -8.37 -17.57 -2.27
C ARG A 9 -7.30 -16.65 -2.88
N GLY A 10 -7.38 -16.43 -4.19
CA GLY A 10 -6.48 -15.50 -4.87
C GLY A 10 -6.51 -14.15 -4.17
N GLU A 11 -5.41 -13.41 -4.26
CA GLU A 11 -5.36 -12.12 -3.61
C GLU A 11 -6.34 -11.15 -4.26
N ILE A 12 -6.82 -10.18 -3.49
CA ILE A 12 -7.79 -9.21 -4.02
C ILE A 12 -7.19 -8.35 -5.14
N TRP A 13 -5.87 -8.17 -5.15
CA TRP A 13 -5.13 -7.46 -6.19
C TRP A 13 -4.77 -8.34 -7.40
N ASP A 14 -5.02 -9.66 -7.36
CA ASP A 14 -4.76 -10.54 -8.51
C ASP A 14 -5.87 -10.44 -9.59
N ASN A 15 -7.05 -9.92 -9.23
CA ASN A 15 -8.23 -9.89 -10.11
C ASN A 15 -8.68 -8.46 -10.46
N ILE A 16 -7.78 -7.49 -10.43
CA ILE A 16 -8.10 -6.10 -10.75
C ILE A 16 -7.98 -5.88 -12.26
N THR A 17 -9.07 -5.48 -12.89
CA THR A 17 -9.08 -5.04 -14.28
C THR A 17 -8.91 -3.53 -14.32
N LEU A 18 -7.96 -3.06 -15.14
CA LEU A 18 -7.72 -1.64 -15.37
C LEU A 18 -8.16 -1.24 -16.80
N PRO A 19 -8.56 0.01 -17.04
CA PRO A 19 -8.73 1.09 -16.05
C PRO A 19 -9.97 0.88 -15.19
N ILE A 20 -9.93 1.40 -13.95
CA ILE A 20 -11.13 1.50 -13.12
C ILE A 20 -11.92 2.72 -13.63
N PRO A 21 -13.25 2.62 -13.86
CA PRO A 21 -14.01 3.68 -14.52
C PRO A 21 -14.11 5.00 -13.75
N ASP A 22 -14.03 4.96 -12.42
CA ASP A 22 -14.30 6.08 -11.53
C ASP A 22 -13.23 6.21 -10.44
N ASP A 23 -12.84 7.44 -10.11
CA ASP A 23 -11.74 7.70 -9.17
C ASP A 23 -12.13 7.41 -7.71
N LEU A 24 -13.40 7.54 -7.33
CA LEU A 24 -13.84 7.12 -5.99
C LEU A 24 -13.82 5.59 -5.87
N GLU A 25 -14.21 4.87 -6.92
CA GLU A 25 -14.06 3.42 -6.98
C GLU A 25 -12.58 3.00 -6.97
N ALA A 26 -11.72 3.71 -7.69
CA ALA A 26 -10.29 3.47 -7.70
C ALA A 26 -9.68 3.66 -6.29
N ALA A 27 -10.03 4.76 -5.61
CA ALA A 27 -9.61 5.02 -4.23
C ALA A 27 -10.13 3.96 -3.26
N ARG A 28 -11.38 3.50 -3.43
CA ARG A 28 -11.94 2.39 -2.65
C ARG A 28 -11.14 1.10 -2.86
N LYS A 29 -10.78 0.77 -4.10
CA LYS A 29 -9.98 -0.41 -4.42
C LYS A 29 -8.58 -0.33 -3.84
N ILE A 30 -7.93 0.82 -3.92
CA ILE A 30 -6.64 1.06 -3.24
C ILE A 30 -6.76 0.82 -1.74
N ARG A 31 -7.81 1.35 -1.10
CA ARG A 31 -8.05 1.14 0.34
C ARG A 31 -8.24 -0.34 0.67
N GLU A 32 -9.01 -1.09 -0.12
CA GLU A 32 -9.20 -2.53 0.05
C GLU A 32 -7.85 -3.27 -0.04
N ILE A 33 -7.04 -2.97 -1.06
CA ILE A 33 -5.69 -3.53 -1.26
C ILE A 33 -4.78 -3.24 -0.07
N CYS A 34 -4.69 -1.98 0.35
CA CYS A 34 -3.87 -1.57 1.48
C CYS A 34 -4.28 -2.31 2.75
N ASN A 35 -5.58 -2.34 3.07
CA ASN A 35 -6.11 -3.04 4.24
C ASN A 35 -5.78 -4.54 4.25
N ALA A 36 -5.92 -5.21 3.10
CA ALA A 36 -5.60 -6.63 2.97
C ALA A 36 -4.09 -6.95 3.03
N ALA A 37 -3.24 -5.93 2.85
CA ALA A 37 -1.78 -6.06 2.88
C ALA A 37 -1.13 -5.57 4.19
N VAL A 38 -1.88 -4.97 5.12
CA VAL A 38 -1.36 -4.42 6.39
C VAL A 38 -0.55 -5.46 7.17
N SER A 39 -1.10 -6.66 7.37
CA SER A 39 -0.41 -7.72 8.13
C SER A 39 0.91 -8.14 7.48
N SER A 40 0.92 -8.27 6.15
CA SER A 40 2.12 -8.58 5.38
C SER A 40 3.17 -7.47 5.49
N ALA A 41 2.75 -6.20 5.47
CA ALA A 41 3.63 -5.06 5.67
C ALA A 41 4.27 -5.09 7.07
N GLU A 42 3.49 -5.31 8.12
CA GLU A 42 3.99 -5.36 9.50
C GLU A 42 4.95 -6.54 9.72
N ILE A 43 4.67 -7.71 9.14
CA ILE A 43 5.59 -8.87 9.17
C ILE A 43 6.91 -8.53 8.46
N THR A 44 6.84 -7.84 7.32
CA THR A 44 8.02 -7.38 6.57
C THR A 44 8.89 -6.47 7.42
N ALA A 45 8.29 -5.49 8.11
CA ALA A 45 9.00 -4.59 9.02
C ALA A 45 9.64 -5.32 10.22
N GLY A 46 8.98 -6.37 10.72
CA GLY A 46 9.44 -7.17 11.85
C GLY A 46 10.68 -8.04 11.57
N GLN A 47 11.06 -8.22 10.30
CA GLN A 47 12.29 -8.94 9.92
C GLN A 47 13.50 -8.02 9.76
N PHE A 48 13.34 -6.71 9.87
CA PHE A 48 14.47 -5.80 9.70
C PHE A 48 15.59 -6.12 10.72
N GLY A 49 16.79 -6.46 10.22
CA GLY A 49 17.93 -6.86 11.04
C GLY A 49 17.89 -8.31 11.56
N ARG A 50 17.03 -9.18 11.01
CA ARG A 50 16.93 -10.61 11.34
C ARG A 50 17.19 -11.48 10.10
N GLU A 51 17.49 -12.76 10.33
CA GLU A 51 17.61 -13.75 9.27
C GLU A 51 16.24 -13.96 8.59
N GLU A 52 16.20 -13.84 7.26
CA GLU A 52 14.97 -13.90 6.49
C GLU A 52 14.41 -15.33 6.46
N THR A 53 13.22 -15.52 7.02
CA THR A 53 12.50 -16.80 6.90
C THR A 53 11.73 -16.88 5.58
N LYS A 54 11.54 -18.10 5.06
CA LYS A 54 10.69 -18.33 3.86
C LYS A 54 9.27 -17.76 4.00
N ALA A 55 8.71 -17.80 5.21
CA ALA A 55 7.39 -17.23 5.48
C ALA A 55 7.41 -15.71 5.36
N ALA A 56 8.38 -15.05 5.98
CA ALA A 56 8.49 -13.60 5.90
C ALA A 56 8.84 -13.11 4.49
N SER A 57 9.64 -13.86 3.73
CA SER A 57 9.91 -13.57 2.32
C SER A 57 8.63 -13.57 1.47
N ARG A 58 7.71 -14.51 1.73
CA ARG A 58 6.39 -14.56 1.07
C ARG A 58 5.55 -13.35 1.44
N GLU A 59 5.52 -12.95 2.71
CA GLU A 59 4.79 -11.76 3.16
C GLU A 59 5.38 -10.47 2.56
N ALA A 60 6.71 -10.37 2.47
CA ALA A 60 7.37 -9.26 1.79
C ALA A 60 7.01 -9.19 0.31
N GLN A 61 6.94 -10.34 -0.38
CA GLN A 61 6.50 -10.39 -1.77
C GLN A 61 5.02 -10.00 -1.91
N ARG A 62 4.18 -10.44 -0.97
CA ARG A 62 2.75 -10.13 -0.91
C ARG A 62 2.52 -8.62 -0.74
N TYR A 63 3.21 -7.99 0.21
CA TYR A 63 3.24 -6.54 0.39
C TYR A 63 3.66 -5.82 -0.92
N LYS A 64 4.79 -6.21 -1.51
CA LYS A 64 5.32 -5.56 -2.73
C LYS A 64 4.34 -5.63 -3.90
N ARG A 65 3.63 -6.76 -4.06
CA ARG A 65 2.60 -6.92 -5.10
C ARG A 65 1.40 -6.02 -4.84
N ALA A 66 0.90 -5.99 -3.60
CA ALA A 66 -0.22 -5.13 -3.22
C ALA A 66 0.11 -3.65 -3.43
N ALA A 67 1.26 -3.19 -2.93
CA ALA A 67 1.71 -1.81 -3.09
C ALA A 67 1.86 -1.42 -4.58
N ARG A 68 2.43 -2.30 -5.39
CA ARG A 68 2.57 -2.08 -6.84
C ARG A 68 1.21 -1.91 -7.52
N VAL A 69 0.25 -2.81 -7.29
CA VAL A 69 -1.08 -2.71 -7.91
C VAL A 69 -1.81 -1.46 -7.44
N ALA A 70 -1.69 -1.08 -6.16
CA ALA A 70 -2.27 0.17 -5.66
C ALA A 70 -1.68 1.40 -6.35
N MET A 71 -0.35 1.44 -6.58
CA MET A 71 0.30 2.53 -7.33
C MET A 71 -0.13 2.57 -8.80
N GLU A 72 -0.29 1.40 -9.45
CA GLU A 72 -0.76 1.29 -10.83
C GLU A 72 -2.22 1.75 -11.01
N ILE A 73 -3.03 1.64 -9.96
CA ILE A 73 -4.37 2.27 -9.91
C ILE A 73 -4.22 3.78 -9.74
N ALA A 74 -3.43 4.22 -8.74
CA ALA A 74 -3.31 5.64 -8.39
C ALA A 74 -2.80 6.50 -9.55
N ILE A 75 -1.86 6.01 -10.36
CA ILE A 75 -1.33 6.74 -11.52
C ILE A 75 -2.37 6.97 -12.63
N LYS A 76 -3.44 6.17 -12.65
CA LYS A 76 -4.53 6.30 -13.63
C LYS A 76 -5.64 7.24 -13.16
N MET A 77 -5.60 7.67 -11.91
CA MET A 77 -6.61 8.57 -11.35
C MET A 77 -6.43 10.00 -11.83
N THR A 78 -7.53 10.69 -12.08
CA THR A 78 -7.56 12.01 -12.70
C THR A 78 -7.90 13.13 -11.73
N ASP A 79 -8.77 12.88 -10.75
CA ASP A 79 -9.09 13.81 -9.68
C ASP A 79 -7.92 13.87 -8.70
N ASN A 80 -7.30 15.05 -8.60
CA ASN A 80 -6.11 15.26 -7.79
C ASN A 80 -6.38 15.03 -6.30
N LEU A 81 -7.52 15.48 -5.77
CA LEU A 81 -7.85 15.37 -4.35
C LEU A 81 -8.08 13.90 -3.98
N VAL A 82 -8.85 13.18 -4.81
CA VAL A 82 -9.14 11.77 -4.59
C VAL A 82 -7.88 10.92 -4.78
N ARG A 83 -7.05 11.23 -5.79
CA ARG A 83 -5.75 10.57 -6.01
C ARG A 83 -4.83 10.78 -4.82
N ASP A 84 -4.66 12.01 -4.36
CA ASP A 84 -3.74 12.34 -3.27
C ASP A 84 -4.18 11.66 -1.96
N ALA A 85 -5.49 11.62 -1.68
CA ALA A 85 -6.05 10.85 -0.57
C ALA A 85 -5.76 9.34 -0.69
N ALA A 86 -5.85 8.78 -1.90
CA ALA A 86 -5.53 7.38 -2.15
C ALA A 86 -4.02 7.08 -2.05
N VAL A 87 -3.16 7.98 -2.56
CA VAL A 87 -1.71 7.88 -2.42
C VAL A 87 -1.31 7.91 -0.95
N CYS A 88 -1.96 8.71 -0.10
CA CYS A 88 -1.72 8.69 1.34
C CYS A 88 -1.97 7.33 1.97
N GLN A 89 -2.99 6.58 1.55
CA GLN A 89 -3.20 5.20 2.02
C GLN A 89 -2.04 4.28 1.65
N ILE A 90 -1.45 4.46 0.46
CA ILE A 90 -0.28 3.72 0.01
C ILE A 90 0.96 4.11 0.83
N VAL A 91 1.15 5.41 1.10
CA VAL A 91 2.25 5.89 1.96
C VAL A 91 2.17 5.23 3.33
N VAL A 92 1.00 5.24 3.98
CA VAL A 92 0.79 4.62 5.30
C VAL A 92 1.11 3.12 5.26
N LEU A 93 0.74 2.41 4.20
CA LEU A 93 1.11 0.99 4.03
C LEU A 93 2.64 0.81 3.94
N CYS A 94 3.33 1.63 3.14
CA CYS A 94 4.78 1.58 3.02
C CYS A 94 5.47 1.91 4.36
N MET A 95 4.93 2.87 5.12
CA MET A 95 5.40 3.20 6.47
C MET A 95 5.30 2.00 7.42
N LYS A 96 4.18 1.26 7.39
CA LYS A 96 4.01 0.02 8.15
C LYS A 96 5.02 -1.06 7.77
N ALA A 97 5.46 -1.09 6.51
CA ALA A 97 6.50 -2.00 6.02
C ALA A 97 7.94 -1.54 6.31
N LYS A 98 8.14 -0.38 6.95
CA LYS A 98 9.44 0.32 7.05
C LYS A 98 10.09 0.60 5.69
N ASP A 99 9.30 0.68 4.63
CA ASP A 99 9.75 1.03 3.29
C ASP A 99 9.79 2.56 3.14
N LEU A 100 10.69 3.19 3.90
CA LEU A 100 10.79 4.65 4.02
C LEU A 100 11.14 5.31 2.68
N LYS A 101 11.91 4.62 1.84
CA LYS A 101 12.27 5.10 0.50
C LYS A 101 11.04 5.25 -0.38
N THR A 102 10.21 4.22 -0.45
CA THR A 102 8.99 4.25 -1.28
C THR A 102 7.96 5.21 -0.68
N ALA A 103 7.80 5.20 0.64
CA ALA A 103 6.93 6.12 1.35
C ALA A 103 7.29 7.59 1.07
N GLY A 104 8.58 7.95 1.13
CA GLY A 104 9.06 9.31 0.84
C GLY A 104 8.86 9.73 -0.61
N ILE A 105 9.07 8.82 -1.58
CA ILE A 105 8.81 9.09 -3.00
C ILE A 105 7.33 9.39 -3.23
N LEU A 106 6.44 8.55 -2.68
CA LEU A 106 4.99 8.73 -2.83
C LEU A 106 4.49 9.97 -2.09
N PHE A 107 5.03 10.25 -0.90
CA PHE A 107 4.70 11.44 -0.14
C PHE A 107 4.98 12.73 -0.93
N ARG A 108 6.10 12.81 -1.66
CA ARG A 108 6.39 13.96 -2.54
C ARG A 108 5.44 14.09 -3.72
N ALA A 109 4.76 13.01 -4.11
CA ALA A 109 3.76 13.06 -5.17
C ALA A 109 2.44 13.69 -4.68
N VAL A 110 2.16 13.69 -3.38
CA VAL A 110 0.98 14.33 -2.77
C VAL A 110 1.12 15.86 -2.87
N GLN A 111 0.23 16.49 -3.61
CA GLN A 111 0.23 17.93 -3.87
C GLN A 111 -0.73 18.68 -2.94
N GLU A 112 -1.84 18.07 -2.54
CA GLU A 112 -2.85 18.68 -1.67
C GLU A 112 -2.25 19.04 -0.29
N PRO A 113 -2.16 20.34 0.07
CA PRO A 113 -1.44 20.76 1.28
C PRO A 113 -2.05 20.22 2.57
N SER A 114 -3.38 20.20 2.66
CA SER A 114 -4.11 19.72 3.84
C SER A 114 -3.80 18.25 4.14
N ILE A 115 -3.90 17.40 3.11
CA ILE A 115 -3.57 15.97 3.19
C ILE A 115 -2.10 15.75 3.56
N ARG A 116 -1.20 16.57 2.99
CA ARG A 116 0.23 16.47 3.26
C ARG A 116 0.56 16.83 4.71
N GLU A 117 -0.06 17.88 5.24
CA GLU A 117 0.11 18.30 6.64
C GLU A 117 -0.40 17.23 7.61
N ASP A 118 -1.58 16.67 7.38
CA ASP A 118 -2.13 15.57 8.18
C ASP A 118 -1.17 14.38 8.22
N LEU A 119 -0.65 13.97 7.06
CA LEU A 119 0.28 12.85 6.95
C LEU A 119 1.63 13.14 7.65
N LEU A 120 2.12 14.37 7.63
CA LEU A 120 3.33 14.77 8.37
C LEU A 120 3.11 14.79 9.89
N ASN A 121 1.91 15.15 10.34
CA ASN A 121 1.56 15.14 11.75
C ASN A 121 1.53 13.69 12.29
N GLU A 122 1.00 12.76 11.51
CA GLU A 122 0.99 11.33 11.85
C GLU A 122 2.37 10.65 11.69
N HIS A 123 3.15 11.06 10.68
CA HIS A 123 4.44 10.45 10.34
C HIS A 123 5.55 11.50 10.14
N PRO A 124 6.06 12.12 11.22
CA PRO A 124 7.07 13.19 11.13
C PRO A 124 8.38 12.79 10.43
N VAL A 125 8.71 11.50 10.39
CA VAL A 125 9.89 10.97 9.71
C VAL A 125 9.89 11.24 8.19
N LEU A 126 8.73 11.46 7.59
CA LEU A 126 8.62 11.84 6.18
C LEU A 126 9.20 13.24 5.89
N ARG A 127 9.44 14.08 6.91
CA ARG A 127 10.12 15.37 6.76
C ARG A 127 11.60 15.25 6.39
N GLN A 128 12.24 14.11 6.65
CA GLN A 128 13.69 13.92 6.51
C GLN A 128 14.09 13.35 5.14
N GLY A 129 13.18 13.34 4.17
CA GLY A 129 13.41 12.76 2.83
C GLY A 129 14.14 13.67 1.83
N ASP A 130 14.95 14.60 2.32
CA ASP A 130 15.79 15.53 1.53
C ASP A 130 17.23 14.98 1.36
#